data_AF-A0AAU9J5V7-F1
#
_entry.id   AF-A0AAU9J5V7-F1
#
_cell.length_a   1.000
_cell.length_b   1.000
_cell.length_c   1.000
_cell.angle_alpha   90.00
_cell.angle_beta   90.00
_cell.angle_gamma   90.00
#
_symmetry.space_group_name_H-M   'P 1'
#
loop_
_entity.id
_entity.type
_entity.pdbx_description
1 polymer ?
#
loop_
_entity_poly.entity_id
_entity_poly.type
_entity_poly.pdbx_seq_one_letter_code
_entity_poly.pdbx_strand_id
1 'polypeptide(L)'
;MSDQKVDKKKSLSFFSSDECCHICKASFSVNKPRRTCKFCNERVCKEHSIKKQWDDQKKRMCDNCRYGKIRLQVVKSVSNEINDLQATLAEAEAERDKYVKEIEEMDVIADVKRSKINTGDMAHLENICDLESRIGETVHQNERTEFAITNLKTFLEESQEKCDGLNKRISDVDREVKQYEYLKDRVNKEIQSLLGNVKKVKNVMNKSITPEQLIPIICEECNSRLFHAGGKKK
;
A
#
# COMPACT_ATOMS: atom_id res chain seq x y z
N MET A 1 70.88 92.68 17.54
CA MET A 1 69.46 92.96 17.32
C MET A 1 68.69 92.06 18.27
N SER A 2 68.54 92.52 19.51
CA SER A 2 67.29 93.06 20.08
C SER A 2 66.80 92.03 21.11
N ASP A 3 67.36 92.04 22.32
CA ASP A 3 66.82 92.81 23.46
C ASP A 3 65.29 92.77 23.54
N GLN A 4 64.77 91.92 24.42
CA GLN A 4 63.57 92.22 25.20
C GLN A 4 63.67 91.56 26.58
N LYS A 5 64.11 92.37 27.54
CA LYS A 5 63.77 92.21 28.96
C LYS A 5 62.30 92.59 29.14
N VAL A 6 61.51 91.73 29.78
CA VAL A 6 60.35 92.19 30.56
C VAL A 6 60.45 91.60 31.95
N ASP A 7 60.21 92.51 32.88
CA ASP A 7 60.70 92.56 34.25
C ASP A 7 59.53 92.27 35.21
N LYS A 8 59.89 91.83 36.42
CA LYS A 8 59.16 91.99 37.70
C LYS A 8 57.81 91.32 37.95
N LYS A 9 57.92 90.36 38.90
CA LYS A 9 57.21 90.31 40.20
C LYS A 9 55.69 90.53 40.18
N LYS A 10 54.95 89.45 40.41
CA LYS A 10 53.87 89.43 41.41
C LYS A 10 53.96 88.17 42.27
N SER A 11 54.38 88.38 43.50
CA SER A 11 54.02 87.59 44.68
C SER A 11 52.52 87.26 44.68
N LEU A 12 52.14 86.05 45.10
CA LEU A 12 51.06 85.79 46.07
C LEU A 12 50.85 84.27 46.26
N SER A 13 51.13 83.82 47.50
CA SER A 13 50.55 82.65 48.18
C SER A 13 50.55 81.33 47.38
N PHE A 14 51.50 80.40 47.56
CA PHE A 14 51.68 79.59 48.77
C PHE A 14 50.46 79.55 49.71
N PHE A 15 49.25 79.34 49.19
CA PHE A 15 48.19 78.76 49.99
C PHE A 15 48.58 77.31 50.23
N SER A 16 49.17 77.07 51.40
CA SER A 16 49.31 75.74 51.95
C SER A 16 47.94 75.05 51.84
N SER A 17 47.86 73.92 51.14
CA SER A 17 46.66 73.07 51.01
C SER A 17 46.11 72.56 52.36
N ASP A 18 46.73 73.01 53.46
CA ASP A 18 46.53 72.64 54.85
C ASP A 18 45.49 73.49 55.60
N GLU A 19 44.98 74.58 55.01
CA GLU A 19 44.07 75.54 55.66
C GLU A 19 42.61 75.43 55.21
N CYS A 20 42.28 74.58 54.24
CA CYS A 20 40.90 74.38 53.79
C CYS A 20 40.49 72.90 53.76
N CYS A 21 39.19 72.64 53.84
CA CYS A 21 38.64 71.30 53.73
C CYS A 21 38.96 70.72 52.34
N HIS A 22 39.58 69.53 52.29
CA HIS A 22 39.91 68.87 51.05
C HIS A 22 38.68 68.62 50.13
N ILE A 23 37.50 68.42 50.70
CA ILE A 23 36.24 68.11 50.00
C ILE A 23 35.50 69.39 49.57
N CYS A 24 35.03 70.22 50.52
CA CYS A 24 34.22 71.40 50.18
C CYS A 24 35.03 72.70 49.99
N LYS A 25 36.37 72.65 50.11
CA LYS A 25 37.28 73.80 49.99
C LYS A 25 37.04 74.95 50.98
N ALA A 26 36.15 74.79 51.95
CA ALA A 26 35.92 75.79 52.99
C ALA A 26 37.13 75.92 53.93
N SER A 27 37.55 77.15 54.23
CA SER A 27 38.66 77.43 55.15
C SER A 27 38.36 76.96 56.57
N PHE A 28 39.38 76.45 57.26
CA PHE A 28 39.30 76.10 58.67
C PHE A 28 39.33 77.36 59.54
N SER A 29 38.54 77.36 60.61
CA SER A 29 38.52 78.45 61.59
C SER A 29 38.27 77.87 62.98
N VAL A 30 38.33 78.71 64.02
CA VAL A 30 38.05 78.30 65.41
C VAL A 30 36.68 77.60 65.53
N ASN A 31 35.69 78.05 64.73
CA ASN A 31 34.34 77.48 64.71
C ASN A 31 34.17 76.29 63.74
N LYS A 32 35.16 76.03 62.86
CA LYS A 32 35.18 74.92 61.89
C LYS A 32 36.45 74.08 62.10
N PRO A 33 36.47 73.19 63.10
CA PRO A 33 37.68 72.46 63.47
C PRO A 33 38.11 71.48 62.36
N ARG A 34 39.41 71.49 62.06
CA ARG A 34 40.05 70.54 61.13
C ARG A 34 40.02 69.11 61.70
N ARG A 35 39.73 68.13 60.85
CA ARG A 35 39.81 66.69 61.14
C ARG A 35 40.67 66.02 60.10
N THR A 36 41.53 65.09 60.49
CA THR A 36 42.36 64.33 59.55
C THR A 36 41.70 63.00 59.24
N CYS A 37 41.56 62.68 57.95
CA CYS A 37 41.14 61.35 57.51
C CYS A 37 42.25 60.35 57.80
N LYS A 38 41.97 59.24 58.47
CA LYS A 38 42.98 58.23 58.79
C LYS A 38 43.41 57.38 57.58
N PHE A 39 42.68 57.45 56.46
CA PHE A 39 42.90 56.63 55.27
C PHE A 39 43.70 57.34 54.18
N CYS A 40 43.44 58.63 53.93
CA CYS A 40 44.17 59.42 52.95
C CYS A 40 45.02 60.55 53.56
N ASN A 41 45.01 60.71 54.89
CA ASN A 41 45.69 61.78 55.63
C ASN A 41 45.28 63.23 55.27
N GLU A 42 44.28 63.40 54.42
CA GLU A 42 43.73 64.72 54.05
C GLU A 42 42.94 65.36 55.20
N ARG A 43 42.98 66.69 55.25
CA ARG A 43 42.24 67.50 56.24
C ARG A 43 40.85 67.83 55.72
N VAL A 44 39.84 67.58 56.55
CA VAL A 44 38.42 67.79 56.23
C VAL A 44 37.68 68.46 57.38
N CYS A 45 36.57 69.14 57.08
CA CYS A 45 35.71 69.71 58.12
C CYS A 45 34.93 68.62 58.87
N LYS A 46 34.24 68.99 59.95
CA LYS A 46 33.43 68.06 60.76
C LYS A 46 32.32 67.38 59.93
N GLU A 47 31.68 68.10 59.02
CA GLU A 47 30.59 67.58 58.17
C GLU A 47 31.09 66.48 57.25
N HIS A 48 32.28 66.66 56.66
CA HIS A 48 32.91 65.67 55.79
C HIS A 48 33.82 64.68 56.54
N SER A 49 33.62 64.51 57.86
CA SER A 49 34.41 63.61 58.71
C SER A 49 33.52 62.79 59.64
N ILE A 50 33.32 61.52 59.28
CA ILE A 50 32.58 60.57 60.10
C ILE A 50 33.54 59.78 61.01
N LYS A 51 33.13 59.56 62.27
CA LYS A 51 33.76 58.53 63.11
C LYS A 51 33.09 57.20 62.80
N LYS A 52 33.82 56.24 62.23
CA LYS A 52 33.35 54.86 62.11
C LYS A 52 34.24 53.96 62.96
N GLN A 53 33.62 52.97 63.60
CA GLN A 53 34.36 51.90 64.27
C GLN A 53 34.93 50.98 63.20
N TRP A 54 36.23 50.76 63.24
CA TRP A 54 36.94 49.90 62.31
C TRP A 54 38.05 49.17 63.09
N ASP A 55 37.99 47.84 63.12
CA ASP A 55 38.94 46.96 63.84
C ASP A 55 39.23 47.45 65.26
N ASP A 56 38.18 47.48 66.11
CA ASP A 56 38.22 47.88 67.54
C ASP A 56 38.75 49.29 67.86
N GLN A 57 39.02 50.13 66.86
CA GLN A 57 39.43 51.53 67.04
C GLN A 57 38.47 52.50 66.32
N LYS A 58 38.06 53.56 67.03
CA LYS A 58 37.25 54.65 66.45
C LYS A 58 38.11 55.56 65.57
N LYS A 59 38.21 55.24 64.27
CA LYS A 59 38.98 56.02 63.28
C LYS A 59 38.07 56.98 62.51
N ARG A 60 38.61 58.16 62.15
CA ARG A 60 37.90 59.16 61.32
C ARG A 60 38.16 58.91 59.84
N MET A 61 37.11 58.94 59.04
CA MET A 61 37.17 58.78 57.58
C MET A 61 36.50 59.98 56.93
N CYS A 62 37.07 60.48 55.83
CA CYS A 62 36.43 61.49 55.01
C CYS A 62 35.41 60.86 54.05
N ASP A 63 34.49 61.67 53.53
CA ASP A 63 33.46 61.17 52.62
C ASP A 63 34.04 60.61 51.32
N ASN A 64 35.11 61.17 50.76
CA ASN A 64 35.76 60.60 49.56
C ASN A 64 36.27 59.17 49.81
N CYS A 65 36.94 58.91 50.94
CA CYS A 65 37.38 57.55 51.29
C CYS A 65 36.18 56.63 51.59
N ARG A 66 35.11 57.16 52.18
CA ARG A 66 33.87 56.41 52.44
C ARG A 66 33.20 55.99 51.14
N TYR A 67 32.93 56.93 50.25
CA TYR A 67 32.31 56.69 48.95
C TYR A 67 33.21 55.81 48.07
N GLY A 68 34.53 55.99 48.11
CA GLY A 68 35.49 55.11 47.44
C GLY A 68 35.34 53.65 47.88
N LYS A 69 35.23 53.38 49.18
CA LYS A 69 35.00 52.00 49.69
C LYS A 69 33.64 51.43 49.28
N ILE A 70 32.58 52.22 49.39
CA ILE A 70 31.24 51.78 48.96
C ILE A 70 31.25 51.48 47.46
N ARG A 71 31.85 52.34 46.64
CA ARG A 71 31.99 52.14 45.20
C ARG A 71 32.76 50.86 44.89
N LEU A 72 33.86 50.59 45.59
CA LEU A 72 34.61 49.33 45.42
C LEU A 72 33.78 48.09 45.80
N GLN A 73 32.98 48.16 46.86
CA GLN A 73 32.09 47.07 47.26
C GLN A 73 30.99 46.83 46.22
N VAL A 74 30.34 47.90 45.74
CA VAL A 74 29.32 47.82 44.68
C VAL A 74 29.92 47.27 43.40
N VAL A 75 31.06 47.78 42.95
CA VAL A 75 31.77 47.28 41.75
C VAL A 75 32.11 45.80 41.90
N LYS A 76 32.59 45.37 43.06
CA LYS A 76 32.88 43.95 43.30
C LYS A 76 31.62 43.08 43.27
N SER A 77 30.53 43.53 43.91
CA SER A 77 29.26 42.81 43.92
C SER A 77 28.68 42.66 42.51
N VAL A 78 28.61 43.77 41.77
CA VAL A 78 28.11 43.79 40.39
C VAL A 78 28.99 42.96 39.48
N SER A 79 30.32 43.02 39.65
CA SER A 79 31.24 42.20 38.85
C SER A 79 31.05 40.71 39.11
N ASN A 80 30.79 40.29 40.36
CA ASN A 80 30.50 38.90 40.66
C ASN A 80 29.18 38.47 40.02
N GLU A 81 28.12 39.26 40.15
CA GLU A 81 26.81 38.97 39.55
C GLU A 81 26.86 38.90 38.02
N ILE A 82 27.63 39.79 37.38
CA ILE A 82 27.90 39.72 35.94
C ILE A 82 28.58 38.39 35.57
N ASN A 83 29.58 37.96 36.33
CA ASN A 83 30.28 36.71 36.06
C ASN A 83 29.36 35.49 36.23
N ASP A 84 28.52 35.49 37.27
CA ASP A 84 27.56 34.40 37.53
C ASP A 84 26.49 34.33 36.42
N LEU A 85 25.99 35.48 35.96
CA LEU A 85 25.06 35.56 34.83
C LEU A 85 25.71 35.13 33.52
N GLN A 86 26.98 35.49 33.28
CA GLN A 86 27.72 35.03 32.10
C GLN A 86 27.92 33.52 32.09
N ALA A 87 28.22 32.92 33.26
CA ALA A 87 28.32 31.48 33.38
C ALA A 87 26.99 30.79 33.10
N THR A 88 25.90 31.31 33.68
CA THR A 88 24.54 30.78 33.46
C THR A 88 24.11 30.90 31.99
N LEU A 89 24.45 32.01 31.33
CA LEU A 89 24.16 32.22 29.91
C LEU A 89 24.91 31.19 29.05
N ALA A 90 26.20 30.96 29.33
CA ALA A 90 27.00 29.98 28.60
C ALA A 90 26.46 28.55 28.77
N GLU A 91 26.00 28.20 29.97
CA GLU A 91 25.35 26.90 30.23
C GLU A 91 24.04 26.75 29.44
N ALA A 92 23.19 27.78 29.46
CA ALA A 92 21.93 27.79 28.72
C ALA A 92 22.15 27.73 27.19
N GLU A 93 23.19 28.40 26.68
CA GLU A 93 23.56 28.32 25.25
C GLU A 93 24.04 26.93 24.87
N ALA A 94 24.87 26.29 25.71
CA ALA A 94 25.32 24.92 25.48
C ALA A 94 24.16 23.91 25.51
N GLU A 95 23.21 24.09 26.42
CA GLU A 95 22.02 23.25 26.52
C GLU A 95 21.08 23.47 25.31
N ARG A 96 20.87 24.72 24.89
CA ARG A 96 20.13 25.02 23.64
C ARG A 96 20.77 24.31 22.45
N ASP A 97 22.08 24.41 22.28
CA ASP A 97 22.78 23.81 21.15
C ASP A 97 22.69 22.27 21.17
N LYS A 98 22.61 21.66 22.35
CA LYS A 98 22.34 20.23 22.51
C LYS A 98 20.92 19.89 22.03
N TYR A 99 19.91 20.64 22.46
CA TYR A 99 18.53 20.41 22.02
C TYR A 99 18.32 20.64 20.52
N VAL A 100 19.00 21.62 19.94
CA VAL A 100 18.96 21.85 18.48
C VAL A 100 19.45 20.61 17.74
N LYS A 101 20.58 20.02 18.15
CA LYS A 101 21.09 18.78 17.54
C LYS A 101 20.14 17.61 17.74
N GLU A 102 19.56 17.45 18.93
CA GLU A 102 18.58 16.39 19.19
C GLU A 102 17.32 16.54 18.30
N ILE A 103 16.86 17.76 18.04
CA ILE A 103 15.75 18.03 17.12
C ILE A 103 16.11 17.66 15.68
N GLU A 104 17.29 18.07 15.21
CA GLU A 104 17.78 17.74 13.86
C GLU A 104 17.89 16.21 13.65
N GLU A 105 18.42 15.48 14.64
CA GLU A 105 18.49 14.02 14.61
C GLU A 105 17.09 13.38 14.56
N MET A 106 16.14 13.90 15.33
CA MET A 106 14.76 13.42 15.36
C MET A 106 14.04 13.68 14.04
N ASP A 107 14.27 14.81 13.39
CA ASP A 107 13.70 15.14 12.07
C ASP A 107 14.20 14.17 11.00
N VAL A 108 15.50 13.84 10.99
CA VAL A 108 16.06 12.83 10.07
C VAL A 108 15.41 11.47 10.30
N ILE A 109 15.23 11.05 11.56
CA ILE A 109 14.57 9.78 11.88
C ILE A 109 13.10 9.81 11.42
N ALA A 110 12.40 10.92 11.61
CA ALA A 110 11.02 11.09 11.18
C ALA A 110 10.89 10.99 9.66
N ASP A 111 11.81 11.59 8.91
CA ASP A 111 11.87 11.49 7.45
C ASP A 111 12.10 10.07 6.96
N VAL A 112 13.05 9.35 7.56
CA VAL A 112 13.30 7.94 7.23
C VAL A 112 12.08 7.08 7.50
N LYS A 113 11.38 7.30 8.63
CA LYS A 113 10.15 6.57 8.95
C LYS A 113 9.02 6.88 7.96
N ARG A 114 8.80 8.16 7.63
CA ARG A 114 7.81 8.59 6.63
C ARG A 114 8.09 7.96 5.26
N SER A 115 9.35 7.96 4.82
CA SER A 115 9.75 7.33 3.56
C SER A 115 9.44 5.84 3.56
N LYS A 116 9.80 5.11 4.63
CA LYS A 116 9.51 3.67 4.75
C LYS A 116 8.01 3.36 4.72
N ILE A 117 7.20 4.14 5.43
CA ILE A 117 5.74 4.01 5.41
C ILE A 117 5.22 4.20 3.98
N ASN A 118 5.59 5.30 3.32
CA ASN A 118 5.15 5.58 1.95
C ASN A 118 5.55 4.48 0.96
N THR A 119 6.78 3.96 1.03
CA THR A 119 7.20 2.85 0.16
C THR A 119 6.44 1.56 0.46
N GLY A 120 6.11 1.30 1.73
CA GLY A 120 5.30 0.15 2.12
C GLY A 120 3.86 0.28 1.60
N ASP A 121 3.24 1.45 1.79
CA ASP A 121 1.87 1.73 1.35
C ASP A 121 1.75 1.63 -0.17
N MET A 122 2.73 2.15 -0.93
CA MET A 122 2.76 2.01 -2.39
C MET A 122 2.85 0.55 -2.83
N ALA A 123 3.72 -0.24 -2.19
CA ALA A 123 3.83 -1.67 -2.49
C ALA A 123 2.54 -2.43 -2.11
N HIS A 124 1.87 -2.05 -1.03
CA HIS A 124 0.57 -2.62 -0.67
C HIS A 124 -0.52 -2.27 -1.67
N LEU A 125 -0.57 -1.02 -2.14
CA LEU A 125 -1.51 -0.59 -3.19
C LEU A 125 -1.27 -1.35 -4.50
N GLU A 126 -0.02 -1.52 -4.93
CA GLU A 126 0.32 -2.32 -6.11
C GLU A 126 -0.15 -3.77 -5.97
N ASN A 127 0.06 -4.39 -4.80
CA ASN A 127 -0.41 -5.75 -4.53
C ASN A 127 -1.95 -5.84 -4.54
N ILE A 128 -2.66 -4.83 -4.01
CA ILE A 128 -4.12 -4.79 -4.06
C ILE A 128 -4.59 -4.75 -5.52
N CYS A 129 -4.02 -3.88 -6.35
CA CYS A 129 -4.39 -3.78 -7.76
C CYS A 129 -4.10 -5.08 -8.54
N ASP A 130 -2.97 -5.75 -8.28
CA ASP A 130 -2.66 -7.05 -8.90
C ASP A 130 -3.68 -8.12 -8.50
N LEU A 131 -4.01 -8.20 -7.21
CA LEU A 131 -5.00 -9.16 -6.71
C LEU A 131 -6.40 -8.89 -7.26
N GLU A 132 -6.83 -7.63 -7.34
CA GLU A 132 -8.10 -7.25 -7.95
C GLU A 132 -8.16 -7.66 -9.43
N SER A 133 -7.08 -7.44 -10.18
CA SER A 133 -6.96 -7.87 -11.58
C SER A 133 -7.12 -9.38 -11.71
N ARG A 134 -6.40 -10.15 -10.89
CA ARG A 134 -6.46 -11.62 -10.89
C ARG A 134 -7.83 -12.17 -10.48
N ILE A 135 -8.49 -11.52 -9.54
CA ILE A 135 -9.88 -11.84 -9.17
C ILE A 135 -10.79 -11.61 -10.36
N GLY A 136 -10.67 -10.47 -11.05
CA GLY A 136 -11.46 -10.15 -12.25
C GLY A 136 -11.28 -11.20 -13.36
N GLU A 137 -10.04 -11.60 -13.64
CA GLU A 137 -9.74 -12.66 -14.61
C GLU A 137 -10.37 -14.00 -14.21
N THR A 138 -10.29 -14.37 -12.93
CA THR A 138 -10.83 -15.62 -12.42
C THR A 138 -12.36 -15.63 -12.49
N VAL A 139 -13.02 -14.52 -12.16
CA VAL A 139 -14.48 -14.36 -12.28
C VAL A 139 -14.90 -14.53 -13.74
N HIS A 140 -14.24 -13.85 -14.67
CA HIS A 140 -14.55 -14.00 -16.10
C HIS A 140 -14.31 -15.41 -16.63
N GLN A 141 -13.26 -16.09 -16.17
CA GLN A 141 -13.00 -17.48 -16.54
C GLN A 141 -14.09 -18.41 -15.99
N ASN A 142 -14.60 -18.15 -14.78
CA ASN A 142 -15.69 -18.90 -14.19
C ASN A 142 -17.00 -18.72 -14.99
N GLU A 143 -17.35 -17.47 -15.34
CA GLU A 143 -18.53 -17.17 -16.17
C GLU A 143 -18.48 -17.90 -17.53
N ARG A 144 -17.33 -17.90 -18.20
CA ARG A 144 -17.14 -18.65 -19.46
C ARG A 144 -17.33 -20.15 -19.27
N THR A 145 -16.85 -20.69 -18.16
CA THR A 145 -16.95 -22.12 -17.84
C THR A 145 -18.41 -22.49 -17.54
N GLU A 146 -19.12 -21.67 -16.77
CA GLU A 146 -20.56 -21.86 -16.48
C GLU A 146 -21.40 -21.81 -17.76
N PHE A 147 -21.11 -20.86 -18.66
CA PHE A 147 -21.74 -20.79 -19.97
C PHE A 147 -21.49 -22.06 -20.80
N ALA A 148 -20.24 -22.53 -20.84
CA ALA A 148 -19.88 -23.76 -21.55
C ALA A 148 -20.59 -25.00 -20.97
N ILE A 149 -20.67 -25.11 -19.64
CA ILE A 149 -21.42 -26.19 -18.96
C ILE A 149 -22.89 -26.15 -19.35
N THR A 150 -23.50 -24.97 -19.38
CA THR A 150 -24.91 -24.80 -19.74
C THR A 150 -25.16 -25.27 -21.18
N ASN A 151 -24.31 -24.86 -22.13
CA ASN A 151 -24.42 -25.31 -23.52
C ASN A 151 -24.23 -26.82 -23.67
N LEU A 152 -23.28 -27.41 -22.94
CA LEU A 152 -23.07 -28.86 -22.97
C LEU A 152 -24.26 -29.64 -22.41
N LYS A 153 -24.94 -29.13 -21.38
CA LYS A 153 -26.17 -29.73 -20.87
C LYS A 153 -27.28 -29.73 -21.92
N THR A 154 -27.51 -28.60 -22.58
CA THR A 154 -28.50 -28.49 -23.66
C THR A 154 -28.17 -29.45 -24.81
N PHE A 155 -26.90 -29.52 -25.23
CA PHE A 155 -26.49 -30.46 -26.28
C PHE A 155 -26.70 -31.92 -25.88
N LEU A 156 -26.45 -32.25 -24.61
CA LEU A 156 -26.68 -33.59 -24.09
C LEU A 156 -28.17 -33.95 -24.13
N GLU A 157 -29.05 -33.05 -23.69
CA GLU A 157 -30.51 -33.22 -23.73
C GLU A 157 -30.99 -33.44 -25.17
N GLU A 158 -30.57 -32.58 -26.12
CA GLU A 158 -30.91 -32.73 -27.53
C GLU A 158 -30.41 -34.06 -28.13
N SER A 159 -29.22 -34.51 -27.73
CA SER A 159 -28.67 -35.79 -28.17
C SER A 159 -29.47 -36.96 -27.60
N GLN A 160 -29.91 -36.88 -26.35
CA GLN A 160 -30.76 -37.91 -25.72
C GLN A 160 -32.11 -38.01 -26.44
N GLU A 161 -32.76 -36.88 -26.73
CA GLU A 161 -34.02 -36.87 -27.48
C GLU A 161 -33.86 -37.50 -28.89
N LYS A 162 -32.76 -37.21 -29.58
CA LYS A 162 -32.45 -37.83 -30.89
C LYS A 162 -32.26 -39.35 -30.76
N CYS A 163 -31.53 -39.80 -29.74
CA CYS A 163 -31.36 -41.23 -29.48
C CYS A 163 -32.71 -41.92 -29.20
N ASP A 164 -33.57 -41.33 -28.39
CA ASP A 164 -34.91 -41.86 -28.11
C ASP A 164 -35.78 -41.92 -29.37
N GLY A 165 -35.71 -40.89 -30.22
CA GLY A 165 -36.38 -40.89 -31.52
C GLY A 165 -35.90 -42.01 -32.44
N LEU A 166 -34.58 -42.25 -32.50
CA LEU A 166 -34.00 -43.35 -33.27
C LEU A 166 -34.41 -44.71 -32.71
N ASN A 167 -34.41 -44.89 -31.39
CA ASN A 167 -34.84 -46.13 -30.74
C ASN A 167 -36.30 -46.47 -31.04
N LYS A 168 -37.19 -45.46 -31.05
CA LYS A 168 -38.58 -45.62 -31.49
C LYS A 168 -38.65 -46.08 -32.94
N ARG A 169 -37.90 -45.42 -33.84
CA ARG A 169 -37.87 -45.78 -35.27
C ARG A 169 -37.34 -47.19 -35.51
N ILE A 170 -36.31 -47.62 -34.76
CA ILE A 170 -35.80 -48.99 -34.80
C ILE A 170 -36.91 -49.97 -34.38
N SER A 171 -37.65 -49.67 -33.32
CA SER A 171 -38.75 -50.51 -32.83
C SER A 171 -39.90 -50.62 -33.84
N ASP A 172 -40.23 -49.51 -34.52
CA ASP A 172 -41.24 -49.51 -35.58
C ASP A 172 -40.81 -50.35 -36.79
N VAL A 173 -39.56 -50.21 -37.24
CA VAL A 173 -39.00 -51.02 -38.33
C VAL A 173 -38.95 -52.50 -37.96
N ASP A 174 -38.55 -52.85 -36.74
CA ASP A 174 -38.56 -54.25 -36.27
C ASP A 174 -39.97 -54.86 -36.32
N ARG A 175 -41.00 -54.08 -35.96
CA ARG A 175 -42.40 -54.50 -36.09
C ARG A 175 -42.80 -54.71 -37.56
N GLU A 176 -42.42 -53.80 -38.45
CA GLU A 176 -42.68 -53.93 -39.89
C GLU A 176 -42.01 -55.19 -40.47
N VAL A 177 -40.75 -55.45 -40.11
CA VAL A 177 -40.02 -56.65 -40.53
C VAL A 177 -40.76 -57.92 -40.12
N LYS A 178 -41.17 -58.02 -38.84
CA LYS A 178 -41.96 -59.16 -38.34
C LYS A 178 -43.28 -59.33 -39.10
N GLN A 179 -43.94 -58.23 -39.46
CA GLN A 179 -45.17 -58.27 -40.26
C GLN A 179 -44.91 -58.79 -41.67
N TYR A 180 -43.83 -58.36 -42.32
CA TYR A 180 -43.42 -58.85 -43.63
C TYR A 180 -43.02 -60.32 -43.60
N GLU A 181 -42.34 -60.79 -42.55
CA GLU A 181 -42.05 -62.21 -42.35
C GLU A 181 -43.32 -63.05 -42.26
N TYR A 182 -44.33 -62.60 -41.50
CA TYR A 182 -45.62 -63.28 -41.44
C TYR A 182 -46.33 -63.32 -42.81
N LEU A 183 -46.32 -62.20 -43.55
CA LEU A 183 -46.90 -62.14 -44.89
C LEU A 183 -46.20 -63.08 -45.86
N LYS A 184 -44.86 -63.11 -45.82
CA LYS A 184 -44.03 -64.03 -46.62
C LYS A 184 -44.40 -65.49 -46.33
N ASP A 185 -44.53 -65.87 -45.06
CA ASP A 185 -44.92 -67.22 -44.68
C ASP A 185 -46.32 -67.60 -45.16
N ARG A 186 -47.28 -66.66 -45.08
CA ARG A 186 -48.64 -66.86 -45.59
C ARG A 186 -48.64 -67.08 -47.09
N VAL A 187 -47.94 -66.23 -47.85
CA VAL A 187 -47.81 -66.35 -49.32
C VAL A 187 -47.12 -67.67 -49.70
N ASN A 188 -46.06 -68.07 -48.98
CA ASN A 188 -45.39 -69.34 -49.22
C ASN A 188 -46.33 -70.53 -49.03
N LYS A 189 -47.16 -70.53 -47.99
CA LYS A 189 -48.18 -71.58 -47.77
C LYS A 189 -49.20 -71.62 -48.91
N GLU A 190 -49.64 -70.46 -49.38
CA GLU A 190 -50.58 -70.34 -50.50
C GLU A 190 -49.98 -70.87 -51.82
N ILE A 191 -48.72 -70.51 -52.12
CA ILE A 191 -47.98 -71.03 -53.26
C ILE A 191 -47.88 -72.57 -53.19
N GLN A 192 -47.52 -73.14 -52.03
CA GLN A 192 -47.44 -74.60 -51.88
C GLN A 192 -48.79 -75.29 -52.08
N SER A 193 -49.88 -74.70 -51.58
CA SER A 193 -51.24 -75.19 -51.81
C SER A 193 -51.60 -75.18 -53.29
N LEU A 194 -51.36 -74.05 -53.98
CA LEU A 194 -51.61 -73.91 -55.41
C LEU A 194 -50.78 -74.90 -56.23
N LEU A 195 -49.49 -75.06 -55.93
CA LEU A 195 -48.63 -76.07 -56.58
C LEU A 195 -49.16 -77.50 -56.35
N GLY A 196 -49.67 -77.80 -55.15
CA GLY A 196 -50.33 -79.06 -54.85
C GLY A 196 -51.58 -79.28 -55.70
N ASN A 197 -52.42 -78.25 -55.85
CA ASN A 197 -53.63 -78.29 -56.69
C ASN A 197 -53.28 -78.46 -58.17
N VAL A 198 -52.28 -77.74 -58.68
CA VAL A 198 -51.77 -77.91 -60.05
C VAL A 198 -51.29 -79.35 -60.29
N LYS A 199 -50.55 -79.93 -59.34
CA LYS A 199 -50.15 -81.35 -59.41
C LYS A 199 -51.36 -82.30 -59.44
N LYS A 200 -52.37 -82.06 -58.60
CA LYS A 200 -53.61 -82.86 -58.60
C LYS A 200 -54.34 -82.76 -59.93
N VAL A 201 -54.56 -81.55 -60.44
CA VAL A 201 -55.19 -81.32 -61.76
C VAL A 201 -54.40 -82.01 -62.86
N LYS A 202 -53.07 -81.85 -62.89
CA LYS A 202 -52.19 -82.55 -63.84
C LYS A 202 -52.36 -84.07 -63.76
N ASN A 203 -52.42 -84.64 -62.56
CA ASN A 203 -52.63 -86.08 -62.37
C ASN A 203 -54.04 -86.54 -62.79
N VAL A 204 -55.08 -85.73 -62.55
CA VAL A 204 -56.43 -86.01 -63.02
C VAL A 204 -56.48 -85.98 -64.54
N MET A 205 -55.93 -84.94 -65.19
CA MET A 205 -55.84 -84.91 -66.66
C MET A 205 -55.12 -86.14 -67.21
N ASN A 206 -53.99 -86.54 -66.61
CA ASN A 206 -53.25 -87.73 -67.03
C ASN A 206 -54.00 -89.05 -66.81
N LYS A 207 -54.97 -89.12 -65.88
CA LYS A 207 -55.75 -90.33 -65.56
C LYS A 207 -57.09 -90.39 -66.30
N SER A 208 -57.71 -89.24 -66.51
CA SER A 208 -59.04 -89.08 -67.12
C SER A 208 -58.99 -89.00 -68.64
N ILE A 209 -57.81 -88.83 -69.22
CA ILE A 209 -57.59 -88.85 -70.66
C ILE A 209 -56.76 -90.10 -70.95
N THR A 210 -57.41 -91.16 -71.44
CA THR A 210 -56.65 -92.29 -71.95
C THR A 210 -56.12 -91.94 -73.35
N PRO A 211 -54.96 -92.48 -73.77
CA PRO A 211 -54.41 -92.20 -75.09
C PRO A 211 -55.41 -92.52 -76.21
N GLU A 212 -56.31 -93.49 -76.02
CA GLU A 212 -57.37 -93.86 -76.95
C GLU A 212 -58.46 -92.78 -77.12
N GLN A 213 -58.67 -91.93 -76.11
CA GLN A 213 -59.64 -90.83 -76.15
C GLN A 213 -59.09 -89.56 -76.80
N LEU A 214 -57.77 -89.45 -76.94
CA LEU A 214 -57.12 -88.34 -77.66
C LEU A 214 -57.11 -88.58 -79.18
N ILE A 215 -57.00 -89.83 -79.63
CA ILE A 215 -56.89 -90.24 -81.05
C ILE A 215 -57.87 -89.51 -81.99
N PRO A 216 -59.16 -89.30 -81.66
CA PRO A 216 -60.11 -88.65 -82.58
C PRO A 216 -59.94 -87.12 -82.72
N ILE A 217 -59.13 -86.47 -81.89
CA ILE A 217 -59.15 -85.00 -81.70
C ILE A 217 -57.79 -84.36 -82.05
N ILE A 218 -56.68 -85.08 -81.89
CA ILE A 218 -55.34 -84.60 -82.22
C ILE A 218 -55.04 -84.77 -83.71
N CYS A 219 -54.39 -83.77 -84.32
CA CYS A 219 -53.91 -83.87 -85.70
C CYS A 219 -52.83 -84.97 -85.84
N GLU A 220 -52.67 -85.51 -87.05
CA GLU A 220 -51.74 -86.61 -87.35
C GLU A 220 -50.30 -86.34 -86.86
N GLU A 221 -49.85 -85.09 -86.95
CA GLU A 221 -48.50 -84.70 -86.54
C GLU A 221 -48.28 -84.79 -85.02
N CYS A 222 -49.27 -84.41 -84.23
CA CYS A 222 -49.23 -84.50 -82.75
C CYS A 222 -49.38 -85.96 -82.28
N ASN A 223 -50.21 -86.75 -82.98
CA ASN A 223 -50.37 -88.18 -82.71
C ASN A 223 -49.04 -88.94 -82.88
N SER A 224 -48.31 -88.61 -83.95
CA SER A 224 -46.99 -89.20 -84.23
C SER A 224 -45.96 -88.95 -83.11
N ARG A 225 -46.00 -87.79 -82.45
CA ARG A 225 -45.03 -87.43 -81.39
C ARG A 225 -45.36 -88.08 -80.03
N LEU A 226 -46.63 -88.25 -79.70
CA LEU A 226 -47.08 -88.83 -78.43
C LEU A 226 -46.76 -90.33 -78.31
N PHE A 227 -46.83 -91.08 -79.41
CA PHE A 227 -46.70 -92.54 -79.41
C PHE A 227 -45.38 -93.09 -79.98
N HIS A 228 -44.46 -92.24 -80.46
CA HIS A 228 -43.16 -92.68 -81.01
C HIS A 228 -41.92 -92.21 -80.22
N ALA A 229 -42.07 -91.41 -79.15
CA ALA A 229 -40.93 -90.97 -78.34
C ALA A 229 -40.38 -92.03 -77.36
N GLY A 230 -41.04 -93.19 -77.19
CA GLY A 230 -40.62 -94.26 -76.28
C GLY A 230 -39.95 -95.47 -76.93
N GLY A 231 -39.60 -95.41 -78.22
CA GLY A 231 -39.36 -96.61 -79.03
C GLY A 231 -38.04 -96.68 -79.79
N LYS A 232 -36.89 -96.29 -79.19
CA LYS A 232 -35.58 -96.82 -79.61
C LYS A 232 -34.79 -97.34 -78.41
N LYS A 233 -34.63 -98.66 -78.41
CA LYS A 233 -33.77 -99.46 -77.53
C LYS A 233 -32.29 -99.22 -77.84
N LYS A 234 -31.51 -98.81 -76.85
CA LYS A 234 -30.35 -99.54 -76.28
C LYS A 234 -29.89 -98.82 -75.02
#